data_AF-A0AAV0RLD9-F1
#
_entry.id   AF-A0AAV0RLD9-F1
#
_cell.length_a   1.000
_cell.length_b   1.000
_cell.length_c   1.000
_cell.angle_alpha   90.00
_cell.angle_beta   90.00
_cell.angle_gamma   90.00
#
_symmetry.space_group_name_H-M   'P 1'
#
loop_
_entity.id
_entity.type
_entity.pdbx_description
1 polymer ?
#
loop_
_entity_poly.entity_id
_entity_poly.type
_entity_poly.pdbx_seq_one_letter_code
_entity_poly.pdbx_strand_id
1 'polypeptide(L)' 'MFLKYEELRRNPKDQVRKLVSFLRKPFGTTTATDGDNDEVVVEKVLWRSSFGRLKELEVNKNGVLEIGKIPNVNVFRQ' A
#
# COMPACT_ATOMS: atom_id res chain seq x y z
N MET A 1 4.05 -16.46 3.95
CA MET A 1 3.22 -16.20 2.75
C MET A 1 4.13 -15.72 1.63
N PHE A 2 3.85 -16.09 0.39
CA PHE A 2 4.56 -15.57 -0.79
C PHE A 2 3.58 -14.79 -1.67
N LEU A 3 3.97 -13.61 -2.14
CA LEU A 3 3.19 -12.77 -3.04
C LEU A 3 3.98 -12.58 -4.33
N LYS A 4 3.31 -12.69 -5.47
CA LYS A 4 3.86 -12.34 -6.79
C LYS A 4 3.40 -10.95 -7.17
N TYR A 5 4.31 -10.16 -7.74
CA TYR A 5 4.03 -8.78 -8.12
C TYR A 5 2.88 -8.69 -9.15
N GLU A 6 2.87 -9.61 -10.11
CA GLU A 6 1.88 -9.68 -11.19
C GLU A 6 0.49 -9.98 -10.62
N GLU A 7 0.40 -10.87 -9.63
CA GLU A 7 -0.86 -11.20 -8.97
C GLU A 7 -1.35 -10.05 -8.08
N LEU A 8 -0.43 -9.36 -7.40
CA LEU A 8 -0.74 -8.15 -6.61
C LEU A 8 -1.27 -7.03 -7.51
N ARG A 9 -0.67 -6.84 -8.69
CA ARG A 9 -1.13 -5.83 -9.65
C ARG A 9 -2.46 -6.20 -10.29
N ARG A 10 -2.70 -7.49 -10.57
CA ARG A 10 -3.93 -7.97 -11.20
C ARG A 10 -5.14 -7.94 -10.27
N ASN A 11 -4.97 -8.33 -9.01
CA ASN A 11 -6.05 -8.34 -8.03
C ASN A 11 -5.53 -7.94 -6.63
N PRO A 12 -5.28 -6.64 -6.41
CA PRO A 12 -4.66 -6.18 -5.18
C PRO A 12 -5.55 -6.41 -3.95
N LYS A 13 -6.88 -6.40 -4.12
CA LYS A 13 -7.86 -6.56 -3.05
C LYS A 13 -7.76 -7.93 -2.37
N ASP A 14 -7.76 -9.01 -3.16
CA ASP A 14 -7.66 -10.35 -2.61
C ASP A 14 -6.27 -10.63 -2.03
N GLN A 15 -5.22 -10.03 -2.59
CA GLN A 15 -3.87 -10.16 -2.05
C GLN A 15 -3.72 -9.43 -0.71
N VAL A 16 -4.36 -8.27 -0.54
CA VAL A 16 -4.44 -7.55 0.75
C VAL A 16 -5.23 -8.38 1.78
N ARG A 17 -6.35 -9.00 1.40
CA ARG A 17 -7.10 -9.91 2.29
C ARG A 17 -6.24 -11.07 2.76
N LYS A 18 -5.53 -11.75 1.85
CA LYS A 18 -4.57 -12.82 2.20
C LYS A 18 -3.49 -12.34 3.15
N LEU A 19 -2.93 -11.15 2.91
CA LEU A 19 -1.91 -10.55 3.77
C LEU A 19 -2.41 -10.32 5.18
N VAL A 20 -3.62 -9.79 5.34
CA VAL A 20 -4.18 -9.55 6.67
C VAL A 20 -4.54 -10.85 7.39
N SER A 21 -5.11 -11.83 6.68
CA SER A 21 -5.30 -13.18 7.23
C SER A 21 -3.98 -13.80 7.70
N PHE A 22 -2.90 -13.62 6.93
CA PHE A 22 -1.57 -14.10 7.30
C PHE A 22 -1.00 -13.40 8.54
N LEU A 23 -1.21 -12.07 8.66
CA LEU A 23 -0.77 -11.28 9.82
C LEU A 23 -1.61 -11.55 11.09
N ARG A 24 -2.70 -12.33 10.99
CA ARG A 24 -3.64 -12.62 12.08
C ARG A 24 -4.18 -11.35 12.77
N LYS A 25 -4.17 -10.22 12.06
CA LYS A 25 -4.70 -8.95 12.56
C LYS A 25 -6.12 -8.76 12.05
N PRO A 26 -7.09 -8.38 12.88
CA PRO A 26 -8.36 -7.87 12.38
C PRO A 26 -8.10 -6.55 11.65
N PHE A 27 -8.68 -6.37 10.46
CA PHE A 27 -8.63 -5.10 9.71
C PHE A 27 -9.06 -3.90 10.57
N GLY A 28 -9.92 -4.14 11.56
CA GLY A 28 -10.45 -3.17 12.52
C GLY A 28 -9.48 -2.55 13.54
N THR A 29 -8.24 -3.04 13.68
CA THR A 29 -7.41 -2.66 14.85
C THR A 29 -6.49 -1.47 14.64
N THR A 30 -6.17 -1.09 13.40
CA THR A 30 -5.16 -0.04 13.12
C THR A 30 -5.55 0.95 12.04
N THR A 31 -6.51 0.62 11.19
CA THR A 31 -6.94 1.44 10.05
C THR A 31 -8.43 1.74 10.04
N ALA A 32 -9.20 1.12 10.93
CA ALA A 32 -10.64 1.36 11.05
C ALA A 32 -10.91 2.53 11.99
N THR A 33 -11.89 3.34 11.59
CA THR A 33 -12.63 4.28 12.43
C THR A 33 -13.91 3.60 12.92
N ASP A 34 -14.51 4.08 14.01
CA ASP A 34 -15.76 3.53 14.54
C ASP A 34 -16.82 3.43 13.42
N GLY A 35 -17.27 2.21 13.13
CA GLY A 35 -18.28 1.91 12.10
C GLY A 35 -17.76 1.42 10.74
N ASP A 36 -16.45 1.38 10.50
CA ASP A 36 -15.91 0.77 9.28
C ASP A 36 -16.03 -0.76 9.30
N ASN A 37 -16.59 -1.33 8.25
CA ASN A 37 -16.52 -2.77 8.00
C ASN A 37 -15.22 -3.14 7.26
N ASP A 38 -14.89 -4.44 7.23
CA ASP A 38 -13.65 -4.94 6.60
C ASP A 38 -13.48 -4.47 5.16
N GLU A 39 -14.57 -4.34 4.41
CA GLU A 39 -14.55 -3.90 3.02
C GLU A 39 -14.10 -2.44 2.88
N VAL A 40 -14.66 -1.56 3.69
CA VAL A 40 -14.26 -0.13 3.72
C VAL A 40 -12.79 0.01 4.13
N VAL A 41 -12.32 -0.81 5.07
CA VAL A 41 -10.91 -0.80 5.47
C VAL A 41 -10.00 -1.24 4.32
N VAL A 42 -10.36 -2.32 3.62
CA VAL A 42 -9.58 -2.81 2.48
C VAL A 42 -9.50 -1.75 1.37
N GLU A 43 -10.61 -1.11 1.03
CA GLU A 43 -10.63 -0.01 0.07
C GLU A 43 -9.76 1.17 0.50
N LYS A 44 -9.80 1.56 1.79
CA LYS A 44 -8.92 2.61 2.33
C LYS A 44 -7.45 2.25 2.20
N VAL A 45 -7.08 0.99 2.47
CA VAL A 45 -5.69 0.52 2.30
C VAL A 45 -5.28 0.56 0.84
N LEU A 46 -6.11 0.04 -0.07
CA LEU A 46 -5.83 0.06 -1.51
C LEU A 46 -5.64 1.48 -2.04
N TRP A 47 -6.51 2.41 -1.64
CA TRP A 47 -6.38 3.82 -1.98
C TRP A 47 -5.09 4.42 -1.44
N ARG A 48 -4.80 4.21 -0.14
CA ARG A 48 -3.63 4.78 0.52
C ARG A 48 -2.32 4.27 -0.06
N SER A 49 -2.28 3.02 -0.48
CA SER A 49 -1.11 2.34 -1.04
C SER A 49 -1.08 2.33 -2.57
N SER A 50 -2.00 3.02 -3.24
CA SER A 50 -2.03 3.11 -4.69
C SER A 50 -0.78 3.80 -5.23
N PHE A 51 -0.25 3.29 -6.36
CA PHE A 51 0.96 3.83 -6.96
C PHE A 51 0.84 5.33 -7.26
N GLY A 52 -0.29 5.76 -7.84
CA GLY A 52 -0.56 7.17 -8.12
C GLY A 52 -0.50 8.04 -6.87
N ARG A 53 -1.19 7.65 -5.79
CA ARG A 53 -1.16 8.41 -4.54
C ARG A 53 0.23 8.45 -3.92
N LEU A 54 0.93 7.32 -3.89
CA LEU A 54 2.28 7.24 -3.31
C LEU A 54 3.26 8.13 -4.09
N LYS A 55 3.20 8.14 -5.42
CA LYS A 55 4.04 8.99 -6.26
C LYS A 55 3.84 10.49 -5.97
N GLU A 56 2.61 10.89 -5.63
CA GLU A 56 2.27 12.28 -5.39
C GLU A 56 2.62 12.80 -3.99
N LEU A 57 3.02 11.94 -3.05
CA LEU A 57 3.42 12.35 -1.70
C LEU A 57 4.68 13.23 -1.75
N GLU A 58 4.69 14.29 -0.94
CA GLU A 58 5.80 15.26 -0.85
C GLU A 58 7.16 14.58 -0.64
N VAL A 59 7.21 13.59 0.26
CA VAL A 59 8.40 12.79 0.56
C VAL A 59 8.91 11.98 -0.64
N ASN A 60 8.04 11.66 -1.59
CA ASN A 60 8.40 10.88 -2.79
C ASN A 60 8.73 11.77 -3.99
N LYS A 61 8.21 13.01 -4.03
CA LYS A 61 8.58 14.02 -5.02
C LYS A 61 9.93 14.66 -4.72
N ASN A 62 10.11 15.09 -3.46
CA ASN A 62 11.24 15.93 -3.06
C ASN A 62 12.23 15.21 -2.13
N GLY A 63 11.91 14.00 -1.68
CA GLY A 63 12.82 13.20 -0.88
C GLY A 63 13.98 12.62 -1.68
N VAL A 64 14.99 12.19 -0.95
CA VAL A 64 16.21 11.58 -1.49
C VAL A 64 16.43 10.25 -0.79
N LEU A 65 16.74 9.23 -1.55
CA LEU A 65 17.22 7.96 -1.02
C LEU A 65 18.63 8.18 -0.49
N GLU A 66 18.80 8.03 0.83
CA GLU A 66 20.09 8.25 1.50
C GLU A 66 21.22 7.39 0.91
N ILE A 67 20.87 6.18 0.49
CA ILE A 67 21.78 5.28 -0.22
C ILE A 67 21.99 5.84 -1.64
N GLY A 68 23.19 6.38 -1.87
CA GLY A 68 23.59 6.89 -3.18
C GLY A 68 23.05 8.28 -3.53
N LYS A 69 22.38 8.97 -2.59
CA LYS A 69 21.83 10.33 -2.77
C LYS A 69 20.96 10.48 -4.03
N ILE A 70 20.13 9.47 -4.30
CA ILE A 70 19.29 9.40 -5.50
C ILE A 70 17.96 10.08 -5.19
N PRO A 71 17.51 11.08 -5.99
CA PRO A 71 16.18 11.66 -5.84
C PRO A 71 15.08 10.60 -5.94
N ASN A 72 14.11 10.62 -5.02
CA ASN A 72 13.03 9.62 -4.97
C ASN A 72 12.18 9.63 -6.25
N VAL A 73 12.05 10.78 -6.93
CA VAL A 73 11.34 10.87 -8.21
C VAL A 73 11.89 9.91 -9.28
N ASN A 74 13.18 9.56 -9.22
CA ASN A 74 13.82 8.66 -10.18
C ASN A 74 13.44 7.18 -9.99
N VAL A 75 12.95 6.78 -8.81
CA VAL A 75 12.55 5.39 -8.57
C VAL A 75 11.11 5.09 -9.00
N PHE A 76 10.26 6.11 -9.13
CA PHE A 76 8.90 5.99 -9.65
C PHE A 76 8.91 6.01 -11.19
N ARG A 77 9.27 4.87 -11.79
CA ARG A 77 9.29 4.69 -13.26
C ARG A 77 7.87 4.73 -13.83
N GLN A 78 7.71 5.31 -15.03
CA GLN A 78 6.44 5.37 -15.78
C GLN A 78 6.07 4.02 -16.38
#